data_AF-A0A8T0URN6-F1
#
_entry.id   AF-A0A8T0URN6-F1
#
_cell.length_a   1.000
_cell.length_b   1.000
_cell.length_c   1.000
_cell.angle_alpha   90.00
_cell.angle_beta   90.00
_cell.angle_gamma   90.00
#
_symmetry.space_group_name_H-M   'P 1'
#
loop_
_entity.id
_entity.type
_entity.pdbx_description
1 polymer ?
#
loop_
_entity_poly.entity_id
_entity_poly.type
_entity_poly.pdbx_seq_one_letter_code
_entity_poly.pdbx_strand_id
1 'polypeptide(L)'
;MTRTVSESSESLLNPVATVDQGIDGRGLFLHPRERNGTGLWNQIFPISRSHFDSGEVAEGEAMAAVPLPPPPLLASHAAVRAAASAVCRSRRARRAGDQPPQVAALLRGDWVKLICGASFEDAADVRNLSLVYTLAGVDCIDCAADASVVGAVNEGIDVAASIIPAVQRPWVMVSVNDDCRDLHFRKAEFDPEDCPPDCSKPCEKVCPADAISLESVMVGEHTQSDPLHGKFKGGVLTERCYGCGRCLPVCPYDRIRAVSYVRDPTTTSELLKRNDVDAIEIHTTGKGTDTFNTLWNSLRESISNVKLVAVSMPDIGESTVDFMNALYAIMEPHIQGYNLWQLDGRPMSGDIGRGATRETVSFAVHMASVSERPPGFYQLAGGTNSYTVDCLKKAGLFRSTTFPGTATSEMIGSQQTLIGGIAYGGYARKV
;
A
#
# COMPACT_ATOMS: atom_id res chain seq x y z
N MET A 1 36.15 29.96 -43.00
CA MET A 1 37.62 29.77 -42.88
C MET A 1 38.06 30.24 -41.50
N THR A 2 39.23 29.77 -41.00
CA THR A 2 40.05 30.36 -39.88
C THR A 2 39.29 30.88 -38.64
N ARG A 3 39.29 30.26 -37.44
CA ARG A 3 40.20 29.31 -36.73
C ARG A 3 41.54 29.91 -36.26
N THR A 4 42.03 29.38 -35.11
CA THR A 4 43.23 29.71 -34.29
C THR A 4 43.00 30.93 -33.37
N VAL A 5 43.49 30.99 -32.12
CA VAL A 5 44.23 30.06 -31.20
C VAL A 5 44.02 30.60 -29.75
N SER A 6 44.14 29.94 -28.59
CA SER A 6 44.75 28.67 -28.11
C SER A 6 43.74 27.90 -27.19
N GLU A 7 43.93 26.79 -26.42
CA GLU A 7 45.03 26.12 -25.67
C GLU A 7 45.48 26.84 -24.36
N SER A 8 45.89 26.24 -23.22
CA SER A 8 45.85 24.86 -22.65
C SER A 8 45.82 24.99 -21.10
N SER A 9 45.55 23.99 -20.24
CA SER A 9 46.14 22.63 -20.12
C SER A 9 45.43 21.79 -19.03
N GLU A 10 45.66 20.48 -19.02
CA GLU A 10 45.13 19.52 -18.02
C GLU A 10 46.18 19.11 -16.97
N SER A 11 45.74 18.54 -15.83
CA SER A 11 46.14 17.20 -15.31
C SER A 11 46.20 17.08 -13.76
N LEU A 12 46.24 15.82 -13.29
CA LEU A 12 46.44 15.34 -11.90
C LEU A 12 45.25 15.60 -10.93
N LEU A 13 44.42 14.64 -10.50
CA LEU A 13 44.56 13.27 -9.94
C LEU A 13 44.89 13.18 -8.43
N ASN A 14 43.87 12.78 -7.65
CA ASN A 14 43.91 11.85 -6.51
C ASN A 14 44.63 12.25 -5.18
N PRO A 15 44.41 11.54 -4.04
CA PRO A 15 43.34 10.59 -3.68
C PRO A 15 42.67 10.83 -2.30
N VAL A 16 41.81 9.88 -1.90
CA VAL A 16 41.15 9.68 -0.59
C VAL A 16 42.13 9.45 0.58
N ALA A 17 41.75 9.89 1.79
CA ALA A 17 42.22 9.38 3.09
C ALA A 17 41.03 9.34 4.08
N THR A 18 40.40 8.19 4.30
CA THR A 18 40.57 7.30 5.48
C THR A 18 40.31 7.91 6.86
N VAL A 19 39.24 7.45 7.51
CA VAL A 19 39.28 7.05 8.93
C VAL A 19 38.63 5.68 9.04
N ASP A 20 39.43 4.67 9.37
CA ASP A 20 39.00 3.34 9.80
C ASP A 20 39.56 3.11 11.21
N GLN A 21 38.72 2.57 12.11
CA GLN A 21 39.10 2.15 13.46
C GLN A 21 38.22 0.98 13.90
N GLY A 22 38.63 -0.24 13.54
CA GLY A 22 38.15 -1.45 14.18
C GLY A 22 38.80 -1.64 15.57
N ILE A 23 38.01 -2.08 16.55
CA ILE A 23 38.50 -2.79 17.74
C ILE A 23 37.69 -4.09 17.88
N ASP A 24 38.41 -5.17 18.19
CA ASP A 24 37.94 -6.56 18.28
C ASP A 24 37.39 -6.90 19.68
N GLY A 25 36.66 -8.01 19.82
CA GLY A 25 36.50 -8.70 21.12
C GLY A 25 35.08 -8.92 21.65
N ARG A 26 34.48 -10.04 21.25
CA ARG A 26 33.67 -11.00 22.06
C ARG A 26 32.77 -10.44 23.19
N GLY A 27 31.45 -10.57 23.01
CA GLY A 27 30.42 -10.44 24.05
C GLY A 27 29.38 -9.36 23.72
N LEU A 28 28.11 -9.46 24.11
CA LEU A 28 27.44 -10.44 24.98
C LEU A 28 26.07 -10.82 24.38
N PHE A 29 25.58 -12.04 24.63
CA PHE A 29 24.16 -12.37 24.40
C PHE A 29 23.29 -11.56 25.37
N LEU A 30 22.54 -10.56 24.89
CA LEU A 30 21.48 -9.91 25.66
C LEU A 30 20.19 -9.83 24.84
N HIS A 31 19.29 -10.74 25.16
CA HIS A 31 17.99 -10.96 24.52
C HIS A 31 17.02 -9.81 24.86
N PRO A 32 16.58 -8.99 23.89
CA PRO A 32 15.42 -8.12 24.09
C PRO A 32 14.19 -9.03 24.24
N ARG A 33 13.34 -8.76 25.23
CA ARG A 33 12.15 -9.59 25.50
C ARG A 33 11.10 -9.46 24.40
N GLU A 34 10.43 -10.57 24.11
CA GLU A 34 9.30 -10.65 23.18
C GLU A 34 8.15 -9.72 23.61
N ARG A 35 8.03 -8.55 22.96
CA ARG A 35 6.82 -7.71 23.00
C ARG A 35 6.58 -6.99 21.67
N ASN A 36 6.25 -7.77 20.64
CA ASN A 36 5.50 -7.31 19.48
C ASN A 36 4.66 -8.47 18.95
N GLY A 37 3.41 -8.19 18.55
CA GLY A 37 2.41 -9.22 18.20
C GLY A 37 2.68 -9.98 16.89
N THR A 38 3.79 -9.74 16.22
CA THR A 38 4.14 -10.32 14.92
C THR A 38 4.40 -11.83 14.98
N GLY A 39 4.97 -12.33 16.09
CA GLY A 39 5.30 -13.75 16.24
C GLY A 39 4.07 -14.67 16.21
N LEU A 40 2.93 -14.20 16.75
CA LEU A 40 1.70 -15.00 16.83
C LEU A 40 1.04 -15.19 15.46
N TRP A 41 1.10 -14.20 14.57
CA TRP A 41 0.51 -14.30 13.23
C TRP A 41 1.27 -15.27 12.32
N ASN A 42 2.61 -15.32 12.41
CA ASN A 42 3.43 -16.32 11.71
C ASN A 42 3.12 -17.77 12.13
N GLN A 43 2.56 -17.98 13.32
CA GLN A 43 2.09 -19.30 13.80
C GLN A 43 0.67 -19.64 13.34
N ILE A 44 -0.13 -18.64 12.93
CA ILE A 44 -1.51 -18.82 12.43
C ILE A 44 -1.49 -18.99 10.91
N PHE A 45 -0.67 -18.21 10.20
CA PHE A 45 -0.47 -18.28 8.75
C PHE A 45 1.04 -18.23 8.40
N PRO A 46 1.71 -19.38 8.26
CA PRO A 46 3.11 -19.41 7.83
C PRO A 46 3.24 -18.99 6.36
N ILE A 47 3.72 -17.76 6.12
CA ILE A 47 4.14 -17.32 4.79
C ILE A 47 5.35 -18.16 4.36
N SER A 48 5.23 -18.87 3.23
CA SER A 48 6.30 -19.70 2.69
C SER A 48 7.54 -18.87 2.36
N ARG A 49 8.63 -19.08 3.11
CA ARG A 49 9.97 -18.61 2.74
C ARG A 49 10.67 -19.72 1.94
N SER A 50 10.47 -19.70 0.62
CA SER A 50 11.19 -20.58 -0.29
C SER A 50 12.66 -20.17 -0.41
N HIS A 51 13.47 -20.73 0.49
CA HIS A 51 14.91 -20.99 0.34
C HIS A 51 15.78 -19.79 -0.10
N PHE A 52 16.37 -19.11 0.89
CA PHE A 52 17.74 -18.60 0.78
C PHE A 52 18.58 -19.35 1.81
N ASP A 53 19.58 -20.10 1.35
CA ASP A 53 20.77 -20.37 2.14
C ASP A 53 22.00 -20.31 1.23
N SER A 54 23.14 -20.10 1.85
CA SER A 54 24.44 -19.83 1.26
C SER A 54 25.12 -21.07 0.65
N GLY A 55 25.91 -20.85 -0.40
CA GLY A 55 26.66 -21.92 -1.04
C GLY A 55 28.06 -22.08 -0.44
N GLU A 56 28.30 -23.21 0.23
CA GLU A 56 29.63 -23.82 0.33
C GLU A 56 29.62 -25.14 -0.46
N VAL A 57 30.70 -25.42 -1.19
CA VAL A 57 30.81 -26.59 -2.07
C VAL A 57 31.56 -27.70 -1.35
N ALA A 58 30.88 -28.81 -1.11
CA ALA A 58 31.50 -30.07 -0.69
C ALA A 58 30.84 -31.23 -1.45
N GLU A 59 31.64 -32.11 -2.04
CA GLU A 59 31.16 -33.26 -2.81
C GLU A 59 30.72 -34.40 -1.86
N GLY A 60 29.54 -34.98 -2.10
CA GLY A 60 28.99 -36.05 -1.27
C GLY A 60 27.79 -36.74 -1.93
N GLU A 61 27.69 -38.07 -1.77
CA GLU A 61 26.81 -38.95 -2.54
C GLU A 61 25.29 -38.64 -2.38
N ALA A 62 24.55 -38.78 -3.48
CA ALA A 62 23.12 -38.47 -3.52
C ALA A 62 22.24 -39.58 -2.93
N MET A 63 21.65 -39.32 -1.75
CA MET A 63 20.51 -40.09 -1.21
C MET A 63 19.20 -39.41 -1.60
N ALA A 64 18.24 -40.18 -2.10
CA ALA A 64 16.96 -39.64 -2.58
C ALA A 64 16.08 -39.14 -1.41
N ALA A 65 15.79 -37.83 -1.42
CA ALA A 65 14.92 -37.22 -0.41
C ALA A 65 13.45 -37.64 -0.61
N VAL A 66 12.87 -38.30 0.40
CA VAL A 66 11.43 -38.60 0.45
C VAL A 66 10.65 -37.29 0.63
N PRO A 67 9.61 -37.01 -0.18
CA PRO A 67 8.80 -35.80 0.00
C PRO A 67 8.11 -35.79 1.36
N LEU A 68 8.48 -34.83 2.22
CA LEU A 68 7.72 -34.52 3.43
C LEU A 68 6.39 -33.86 3.02
N PRO A 69 5.24 -34.29 3.57
CA PRO A 69 3.97 -33.64 3.30
C PRO A 69 3.96 -32.21 3.88
N PRO A 70 3.21 -31.27 3.26
CA PRO A 70 3.12 -29.90 3.77
C PRO A 70 2.51 -29.85 5.18
N PRO A 71 2.93 -28.92 6.04
CA PRO A 71 2.41 -28.80 7.40
C PRO A 71 0.91 -28.44 7.39
N PRO A 72 0.10 -28.99 8.32
CA PRO A 72 -1.35 -28.82 8.29
C PRO A 72 -1.78 -27.38 8.65
N LEU A 73 -2.28 -26.66 7.65
CA LEU A 73 -2.88 -25.32 7.79
C LEU A 73 -4.25 -25.37 8.48
N LEU A 74 -4.28 -25.69 9.77
CA LEU A 74 -5.48 -25.63 10.61
C LEU A 74 -5.21 -24.94 11.96
N ALA A 75 -4.93 -23.64 11.90
CA ALA A 75 -5.15 -22.76 13.05
C ALA A 75 -6.65 -22.76 13.39
N SER A 76 -7.05 -23.57 14.38
CA SER A 76 -8.47 -23.76 14.72
C SER A 76 -9.19 -22.43 14.98
N HIS A 77 -10.49 -22.37 14.71
CA HIS A 77 -11.30 -21.16 15.00
C HIS A 77 -11.20 -20.72 16.46
N ALA A 78 -10.91 -21.63 17.40
CA ALA A 78 -10.64 -21.30 18.80
C ALA A 78 -9.33 -20.53 18.99
N ALA A 79 -8.25 -20.91 18.29
CA ALA A 79 -6.97 -20.21 18.32
C ALA A 79 -7.06 -18.83 17.67
N VAL A 80 -7.70 -18.73 16.50
CA VAL A 80 -7.95 -17.44 15.82
C VAL A 80 -8.80 -16.52 16.70
N ARG A 81 -9.89 -17.02 17.28
CA ARG A 81 -10.70 -16.30 18.27
C ARG A 81 -9.87 -15.85 19.46
N ALA A 82 -9.00 -16.69 20.02
CA ALA A 82 -8.19 -16.35 21.19
C ALA A 82 -7.21 -15.20 20.88
N ALA A 83 -6.50 -15.28 19.74
CA ALA A 83 -5.55 -14.27 19.29
C ALA A 83 -6.23 -12.92 19.04
N ALA A 84 -7.24 -12.87 18.17
CA ALA A 84 -7.95 -11.62 17.87
C ALA A 84 -8.78 -11.11 19.06
N SER A 85 -9.30 -11.98 19.94
CA SER A 85 -9.90 -11.54 21.22
C SER A 85 -8.89 -10.92 22.20
N ALA A 86 -7.58 -11.15 22.02
CA ALA A 86 -6.55 -10.42 22.77
C ALA A 86 -6.33 -9.02 22.16
N VAL A 87 -6.36 -8.90 20.83
CA VAL A 87 -6.32 -7.61 20.10
C VAL A 87 -7.54 -6.74 20.44
N CYS A 88 -8.75 -7.30 20.38
CA CYS A 88 -9.98 -6.59 20.77
C CYS A 88 -10.01 -6.21 22.25
N ARG A 89 -9.27 -6.91 23.13
CA ARG A 89 -9.10 -6.53 24.55
C ARG A 89 -7.99 -5.52 24.79
N SER A 90 -7.02 -5.36 23.88
CA SER A 90 -5.96 -4.35 23.98
C SER A 90 -6.41 -2.98 23.46
N ARG A 91 -7.27 -2.94 22.42
CA ARG A 91 -8.05 -1.74 22.10
C ARG A 91 -9.04 -1.47 23.24
N ARG A 92 -8.77 -0.39 23.98
CA ARG A 92 -9.43 0.01 25.24
C ARG A 92 -10.96 -0.03 25.11
N ALA A 93 -11.64 -0.62 26.10
CA ALA A 93 -13.10 -0.72 26.11
C ALA A 93 -13.77 0.62 25.81
N ARG A 94 -14.61 0.66 24.76
CA ARG A 94 -15.24 1.88 24.23
C ARG A 94 -16.07 2.54 25.34
N ARG A 95 -15.62 3.69 25.87
CA ARG A 95 -16.54 4.63 26.52
C ARG A 95 -17.38 5.27 25.43
N ALA A 96 -18.70 5.12 25.52
CA ALA A 96 -19.61 5.73 24.57
C ALA A 96 -19.53 7.26 24.69
N GLY A 97 -19.14 7.91 23.60
CA GLY A 97 -19.57 9.24 23.21
C GLY A 97 -20.21 9.13 21.82
N ASP A 98 -20.87 10.17 21.35
CA ASP A 98 -21.83 10.09 20.23
C ASP A 98 -21.21 9.89 18.83
N GLN A 99 -19.92 9.59 18.73
CA GLN A 99 -19.18 9.48 17.47
C GLN A 99 -18.84 8.02 17.10
N PRO A 100 -18.79 7.68 15.80
CA PRO A 100 -18.35 6.37 15.34
C PRO A 100 -16.94 6.00 15.84
N PRO A 101 -16.66 4.71 16.15
CA PRO A 101 -15.34 4.26 16.61
C PRO A 101 -14.18 4.66 15.68
N GLN A 102 -14.45 4.71 14.37
CA GLN A 102 -13.59 5.19 13.30
C GLN A 102 -13.12 6.64 13.51
N VAL A 103 -14.06 7.56 13.73
CA VAL A 103 -13.80 8.99 13.98
C VAL A 103 -13.03 9.15 15.29
N ALA A 104 -13.40 8.38 16.30
CA ALA A 104 -12.69 8.36 17.56
C ALA A 104 -11.23 7.85 17.42
N ALA A 105 -10.91 7.03 16.41
CA ALA A 105 -9.54 6.60 16.12
C ALA A 105 -8.74 7.69 15.41
N LEU A 106 -9.34 8.37 14.42
CA LEU A 106 -8.77 9.53 13.74
C LEU A 106 -8.46 10.68 14.72
N LEU A 107 -9.32 10.92 15.71
CA LEU A 107 -9.09 11.91 16.78
C LEU A 107 -7.97 11.54 17.78
N ARG A 108 -7.62 10.25 17.88
CA ARG A 108 -6.59 9.72 18.80
C ARG A 108 -5.22 9.53 18.16
N GLY A 109 -5.10 9.60 16.84
CA GLY A 109 -3.86 9.27 16.13
C GLY A 109 -3.63 7.75 15.98
N ASP A 110 -4.66 6.92 16.17
CA ASP A 110 -4.56 5.44 16.15
C ASP A 110 -5.40 4.74 15.06
N TRP A 111 -5.90 5.51 14.09
CA TRP A 111 -6.60 5.02 12.88
C TRP A 111 -5.67 4.20 11.98
N VAL A 112 -6.13 3.01 11.59
CA VAL A 112 -5.43 2.13 10.65
C VAL A 112 -6.32 1.83 9.44
N LYS A 113 -5.79 2.13 8.25
CA LYS A 113 -6.42 1.81 6.96
C LYS A 113 -5.62 0.69 6.26
N LEU A 114 -6.30 -0.36 5.82
CA LEU A 114 -5.75 -1.29 4.82
C LEU A 114 -5.98 -0.69 3.42
N ILE A 115 -4.96 -0.70 2.58
CA ILE A 115 -5.06 -0.45 1.14
C ILE A 115 -4.94 -1.81 0.43
N CYS A 116 -6.05 -2.32 -0.10
CA CYS A 116 -6.01 -3.46 -1.04
C CYS A 116 -5.48 -3.01 -2.41
N GLY A 117 -5.73 -1.75 -2.79
CA GLY A 117 -5.14 -1.09 -3.96
C GLY A 117 -6.16 -0.74 -5.03
N ALA A 118 -6.11 0.50 -5.53
CA ALA A 118 -7.09 1.06 -6.45
C ALA A 118 -7.17 0.37 -7.82
N SER A 119 -6.09 -0.29 -8.26
CA SER A 119 -6.03 -1.13 -9.47
C SER A 119 -5.96 -2.64 -9.17
N PHE A 120 -6.15 -3.09 -7.93
CA PHE A 120 -6.18 -4.52 -7.59
C PHE A 120 -7.62 -5.01 -7.41
N GLU A 121 -8.01 -6.00 -8.22
CA GLU A 121 -9.39 -6.41 -8.44
C GLU A 121 -9.62 -7.93 -8.30
N ASP A 122 -8.60 -8.70 -7.90
CA ASP A 122 -8.78 -10.11 -7.53
C ASP A 122 -9.63 -10.22 -6.26
N ALA A 123 -10.90 -10.55 -6.46
CA ALA A 123 -11.90 -10.68 -5.41
C ALA A 123 -11.55 -11.74 -4.35
N ALA A 124 -10.85 -12.83 -4.72
CA ALA A 124 -10.52 -13.90 -3.79
C ALA A 124 -9.46 -13.46 -2.78
N ASP A 125 -8.37 -12.84 -3.26
CA ASP A 125 -7.32 -12.31 -2.39
C ASP A 125 -7.82 -11.08 -1.60
N VAL A 126 -8.62 -10.18 -2.20
CA VAL A 126 -9.21 -9.02 -1.50
C VAL A 126 -10.14 -9.44 -0.35
N ARG A 127 -11.00 -10.44 -0.57
CA ARG A 127 -11.85 -11.03 0.48
C ARG A 127 -11.02 -11.56 1.64
N ASN A 128 -9.96 -12.31 1.34
CA ASN A 128 -9.10 -12.94 2.34
C ASN A 128 -8.29 -11.90 3.14
N LEU A 129 -7.77 -10.85 2.50
CA LEU A 129 -7.18 -9.71 3.21
C LEU A 129 -8.22 -9.02 4.11
N SER A 130 -9.41 -8.76 3.60
CA SER A 130 -10.46 -8.04 4.33
C SER A 130 -10.90 -8.77 5.60
N LEU A 131 -11.01 -10.10 5.52
CA LEU A 131 -11.20 -10.99 6.67
C LEU A 131 -10.07 -10.86 7.71
N VAL A 132 -8.81 -11.05 7.29
CA VAL A 132 -7.66 -11.05 8.21
C VAL A 132 -7.46 -9.69 8.88
N TYR A 133 -7.58 -8.58 8.14
CA TYR A 133 -7.39 -7.25 8.68
C TYR A 133 -8.59 -6.75 9.50
N THR A 134 -9.82 -7.20 9.22
CA THR A 134 -10.96 -6.98 10.11
C THR A 134 -10.75 -7.68 11.46
N LEU A 135 -10.26 -8.93 11.46
CA LEU A 135 -9.89 -9.64 12.70
C LEU A 135 -8.71 -8.99 13.44
N ALA A 136 -7.78 -8.34 12.72
CA ALA A 136 -6.74 -7.50 13.31
C ALA A 136 -7.28 -6.14 13.83
N GLY A 137 -8.52 -5.78 13.50
CA GLY A 137 -9.20 -4.59 13.99
C GLY A 137 -8.78 -3.28 13.29
N VAL A 138 -8.55 -3.30 11.96
CA VAL A 138 -8.44 -2.05 11.19
C VAL A 138 -9.72 -1.22 11.27
N ASP A 139 -9.60 0.07 10.99
CA ASP A 139 -10.72 1.02 11.05
C ASP A 139 -11.32 1.30 9.67
N CYS A 140 -10.53 1.08 8.60
CA CYS A 140 -10.94 1.19 7.20
C CYS A 140 -10.27 0.12 6.32
N ILE A 141 -10.97 -0.34 5.28
CA ILE A 141 -10.44 -1.14 4.18
C ILE A 141 -10.77 -0.39 2.88
N ASP A 142 -9.73 -0.01 2.14
CA ASP A 142 -9.81 0.59 0.81
C ASP A 142 -9.56 -0.45 -0.30
N CYS A 143 -10.26 -0.28 -1.42
CA CYS A 143 -10.24 -1.16 -2.57
C CYS A 143 -10.55 -0.43 -3.88
N ALA A 144 -10.36 -1.11 -5.01
CA ALA A 144 -10.81 -0.64 -6.31
C ALA A 144 -12.31 -0.29 -6.30
N ALA A 145 -12.68 0.82 -6.95
CA ALA A 145 -14.07 1.17 -7.23
C ALA A 145 -14.67 0.22 -8.30
N ASP A 146 -15.00 -1.00 -7.87
CA ASP A 146 -15.70 -2.04 -8.62
C ASP A 146 -16.76 -2.74 -7.75
N ALA A 147 -17.87 -3.15 -8.37
CA ALA A 147 -19.02 -3.73 -7.70
C ALA A 147 -18.76 -5.13 -7.10
N SER A 148 -17.87 -5.92 -7.70
CA SER A 148 -17.49 -7.25 -7.23
C SER A 148 -16.42 -7.18 -6.14
N VAL A 149 -15.46 -6.25 -6.27
CA VAL A 149 -14.41 -6.01 -5.27
C VAL A 149 -15.02 -5.48 -3.96
N VAL A 150 -15.96 -4.53 -4.02
CA VAL A 150 -16.73 -4.09 -2.84
C VAL A 150 -17.50 -5.25 -2.20
N GLY A 151 -18.07 -6.15 -3.01
CA GLY A 151 -18.73 -7.36 -2.52
C GLY A 151 -17.77 -8.29 -1.76
N ALA A 152 -16.57 -8.50 -2.30
CA ALA A 152 -15.52 -9.31 -1.69
C ALA A 152 -15.01 -8.72 -0.36
N VAL A 153 -14.82 -7.41 -0.27
CA VAL A 153 -14.48 -6.72 0.98
C VAL A 153 -15.55 -6.95 2.03
N ASN A 154 -16.83 -6.76 1.66
CA ASN A 154 -17.97 -6.96 2.54
C ASN A 154 -18.10 -8.41 3.04
N GLU A 155 -17.94 -9.40 2.16
CA GLU A 155 -17.97 -10.81 2.55
C GLU A 155 -16.85 -11.14 3.55
N GLY A 156 -15.63 -10.61 3.34
CA GLY A 156 -14.51 -10.78 4.27
C GLY A 156 -14.79 -10.18 5.66
N ILE A 157 -15.38 -8.98 5.70
CA ILE A 157 -15.81 -8.30 6.94
C ILE A 157 -16.86 -9.13 7.69
N ASP A 158 -17.88 -9.62 6.99
CA ASP A 158 -19.01 -10.31 7.62
C ASP A 158 -18.62 -11.73 8.07
N VAL A 159 -17.71 -12.41 7.36
CA VAL A 159 -17.05 -13.63 7.85
C VAL A 159 -16.24 -13.34 9.12
N ALA A 160 -15.51 -12.22 9.20
CA ALA A 160 -14.79 -11.85 10.41
C ALA A 160 -15.73 -11.63 11.61
N ALA A 161 -16.89 -10.97 11.38
CA ALA A 161 -17.93 -10.79 12.37
C ALA A 161 -18.57 -12.12 12.82
N SER A 162 -18.72 -13.10 11.92
CA SER A 162 -19.19 -14.45 12.28
C SER A 162 -18.22 -15.21 13.20
N ILE A 163 -16.90 -14.95 13.07
CA ILE A 163 -15.86 -15.56 13.91
C ILE A 163 -15.79 -14.85 15.26
N ILE A 164 -15.90 -13.52 15.29
CA ILE A 164 -15.88 -12.66 16.50
C ILE A 164 -17.01 -11.61 16.41
N PRO A 165 -18.18 -11.84 17.01
CA PRO A 165 -19.31 -10.90 16.96
C PRO A 165 -19.07 -9.53 17.63
N ALA A 166 -17.98 -9.38 18.38
CA ALA A 166 -17.55 -8.12 18.99
C ALA A 166 -16.48 -7.37 18.18
N VAL A 167 -16.10 -7.88 17.00
CA VAL A 167 -15.12 -7.21 16.13
C VAL A 167 -15.64 -5.84 15.68
N GLN A 168 -14.74 -4.91 15.41
CA GLN A 168 -15.12 -3.65 14.78
C GLN A 168 -15.24 -3.87 13.29
N ARG A 169 -16.45 -3.71 12.73
CA ARG A 169 -16.61 -3.57 11.29
C ARG A 169 -15.88 -2.29 10.85
N PRO A 170 -14.87 -2.37 9.95
CA PRO A 170 -14.22 -1.20 9.38
C PRO A 170 -15.18 -0.46 8.44
N TRP A 171 -14.80 0.75 8.04
CA TRP A 171 -15.42 1.41 6.88
C TRP A 171 -14.90 0.81 5.58
N VAL A 172 -15.79 0.57 4.62
CA VAL A 172 -15.45 0.20 3.24
C VAL A 172 -15.20 1.47 2.43
N MET A 173 -14.01 1.61 1.87
CA MET A 173 -13.60 2.75 1.04
C MET A 173 -13.35 2.30 -0.40
N VAL A 174 -13.74 3.13 -1.36
CA VAL A 174 -13.47 2.91 -2.80
C VAL A 174 -12.56 4.00 -3.35
N SER A 175 -11.53 3.60 -4.10
CA SER A 175 -10.55 4.52 -4.71
C SER A 175 -10.85 4.85 -6.17
N VAL A 176 -10.81 6.14 -6.50
CA VAL A 176 -10.90 6.71 -7.86
C VAL A 176 -9.83 7.77 -8.10
N ASN A 177 -9.63 8.18 -9.35
CA ASN A 177 -8.71 9.25 -9.77
C ASN A 177 -9.39 10.29 -10.66
N ASP A 178 -8.92 11.53 -10.59
CA ASP A 178 -9.33 12.62 -11.48
C ASP A 178 -8.58 12.62 -12.84
N ASP A 179 -7.44 11.93 -12.91
CA ASP A 179 -6.44 12.11 -13.96
C ASP A 179 -5.74 10.78 -14.31
N CYS A 180 -5.64 10.46 -15.60
CA CYS A 180 -4.96 9.27 -16.11
C CYS A 180 -3.43 9.31 -15.94
N ARG A 181 -2.85 10.43 -15.49
CA ARG A 181 -1.44 10.55 -15.14
C ARG A 181 -1.11 9.97 -13.76
N ASP A 182 -2.10 9.52 -12.98
CA ASP A 182 -1.87 8.83 -11.72
C ASP A 182 -1.27 7.43 -11.93
N LEU A 183 -0.26 7.10 -11.14
CA LEU A 183 0.45 5.82 -11.18
C LEU A 183 -0.32 4.70 -10.46
N HIS A 184 -1.33 5.02 -9.65
CA HIS A 184 -2.19 4.05 -8.98
C HIS A 184 -3.28 3.46 -9.89
N PHE A 185 -3.57 4.09 -11.03
CA PHE A 185 -4.63 3.71 -11.98
C PHE A 185 -4.04 3.37 -13.34
N ARG A 186 -3.19 2.35 -13.34
CA ARG A 186 -2.57 1.80 -14.56
C ARG A 186 -2.37 0.31 -14.42
N LYS A 187 -2.31 -0.40 -15.54
CA LYS A 187 -1.96 -1.82 -15.60
C LYS A 187 -0.80 -2.04 -16.58
N ALA A 188 -0.11 -3.16 -16.44
CA ALA A 188 0.81 -3.61 -17.48
C ALA A 188 0.01 -4.21 -18.64
N GLU A 189 0.51 -4.11 -19.86
CA GLU A 189 -0.10 -4.74 -21.04
C GLU A 189 0.99 -5.10 -22.06
N PHE A 190 0.85 -6.26 -22.71
CA PHE A 190 1.67 -6.72 -23.84
C PHE A 190 0.96 -7.91 -24.51
N ASP A 191 1.28 -8.19 -25.77
CA ASP A 191 0.84 -9.40 -26.45
C ASP A 191 1.85 -10.55 -26.17
N PRO A 192 1.41 -11.70 -25.62
CA PRO A 192 2.31 -12.83 -25.37
C PRO A 192 2.87 -13.45 -26.66
N GLU A 193 2.20 -13.31 -27.80
CA GLU A 193 2.66 -13.82 -29.10
C GLU A 193 3.82 -12.97 -29.68
N ASP A 194 4.01 -11.75 -29.18
CA ASP A 194 5.12 -10.84 -29.50
C ASP A 194 6.40 -11.12 -28.68
N CYS A 195 6.33 -12.07 -27.74
CA CYS A 195 7.45 -12.49 -26.90
C CYS A 195 8.20 -13.68 -27.54
N PRO A 196 9.52 -13.57 -27.80
CA PRO A 196 10.26 -14.64 -28.47
C PRO A 196 10.42 -15.87 -27.55
N PRO A 197 10.36 -17.11 -28.09
CA PRO A 197 10.20 -18.34 -27.30
C PRO A 197 11.32 -18.63 -26.28
N ASP A 198 12.52 -18.11 -26.52
CA ASP A 198 13.69 -18.23 -25.63
C ASP A 198 13.65 -17.25 -24.44
N CYS A 199 12.62 -16.38 -24.35
CA CYS A 199 12.47 -15.41 -23.28
C CYS A 199 12.51 -16.06 -21.88
N SER A 200 13.46 -15.59 -21.07
CA SER A 200 13.70 -16.03 -19.69
C SER A 200 12.65 -15.56 -18.68
N LYS A 201 11.61 -14.85 -19.14
CA LYS A 201 10.45 -14.34 -18.38
C LYS A 201 10.82 -13.60 -17.07
N PRO A 202 11.66 -12.55 -17.13
CA PRO A 202 12.00 -11.75 -15.95
C PRO A 202 10.82 -10.90 -15.45
N CYS A 203 9.93 -10.49 -16.36
CA CYS A 203 8.71 -9.72 -16.06
C CYS A 203 7.74 -10.49 -15.15
N GLU A 204 7.58 -11.80 -15.38
CA GLU A 204 6.82 -12.73 -14.55
C GLU A 204 7.43 -12.84 -13.15
N LYS A 205 8.72 -13.19 -13.09
CA LYS A 205 9.48 -13.40 -11.85
C LYS A 205 9.51 -12.19 -10.92
N VAL A 206 9.49 -10.97 -11.45
CA VAL A 206 9.55 -9.72 -10.66
C VAL A 206 8.15 -9.23 -10.22
N CYS A 207 7.07 -9.85 -10.69
CA CYS A 207 5.70 -9.38 -10.48
C CYS A 207 5.16 -9.77 -9.08
N PRO A 208 5.02 -8.84 -8.12
CA PRO A 208 4.75 -9.18 -6.72
C PRO A 208 3.31 -9.66 -6.45
N ALA A 209 2.43 -9.58 -7.45
CA ALA A 209 1.06 -10.07 -7.41
C ALA A 209 0.86 -11.34 -8.27
N ASP A 210 1.94 -11.90 -8.85
CA ASP A 210 1.88 -13.05 -9.77
C ASP A 210 0.97 -12.77 -10.99
N ALA A 211 0.85 -11.49 -11.37
CA ALA A 211 -0.13 -10.98 -12.33
C ALA A 211 0.30 -11.11 -13.80
N ILE A 212 1.29 -11.95 -14.08
CA ILE A 212 1.77 -12.28 -15.42
C ILE A 212 1.95 -13.80 -15.44
N SER A 213 1.44 -14.46 -16.48
CA SER A 213 1.62 -15.90 -16.71
C SER A 213 1.93 -16.13 -18.19
N LEU A 214 3.04 -16.80 -18.50
CA LEU A 214 3.48 -17.05 -19.87
C LEU A 214 3.83 -18.52 -20.10
N GLU A 215 2.82 -19.28 -20.50
CA GLU A 215 2.93 -20.71 -20.80
C GLU A 215 3.53 -20.93 -22.19
N SER A 216 4.64 -21.67 -22.27
CA SER A 216 5.24 -22.08 -23.55
C SER A 216 4.40 -23.15 -24.23
N VAL A 217 3.85 -22.84 -25.41
CA VAL A 217 3.10 -23.77 -26.25
C VAL A 217 3.88 -24.06 -27.52
N MET A 218 4.09 -25.35 -27.81
CA MET A 218 4.61 -25.78 -29.11
C MET A 218 3.50 -25.77 -30.15
N VAL A 219 3.72 -25.11 -31.28
CA VAL A 219 2.80 -25.08 -32.41
C VAL A 219 3.46 -25.76 -33.60
N GLY A 220 2.81 -26.80 -34.14
CA GLY A 220 3.29 -27.50 -35.33
C GLY A 220 2.59 -28.83 -35.56
N GLU A 221 1.81 -28.93 -36.64
CA GLU A 221 1.61 -30.22 -37.31
C GLU A 221 2.89 -30.60 -38.07
N HIS A 222 3.12 -31.89 -38.28
CA HIS A 222 4.39 -32.40 -38.81
C HIS A 222 4.62 -32.08 -40.30
N THR A 223 5.23 -30.92 -40.60
CA THR A 223 5.91 -30.66 -41.89
C THR A 223 7.39 -30.32 -41.65
N GLN A 224 8.28 -30.98 -42.39
CA GLN A 224 9.70 -31.12 -42.02
C GLN A 224 10.61 -29.95 -42.46
N SER A 225 10.13 -28.70 -42.41
CA SER A 225 10.82 -27.57 -43.05
C SER A 225 10.77 -26.21 -42.33
N ASP A 226 10.10 -26.12 -41.17
CA ASP A 226 10.04 -24.90 -40.36
C ASP A 226 10.61 -25.20 -38.96
N PRO A 227 11.56 -24.41 -38.41
CA PRO A 227 11.98 -24.57 -37.02
C PRO A 227 10.79 -24.44 -36.05
N LEU A 228 10.90 -25.07 -34.87
CA LEU A 228 9.85 -25.03 -33.85
C LEU A 228 9.60 -23.60 -33.34
N HIS A 229 8.64 -22.92 -33.95
CA HIS A 229 8.13 -21.63 -33.52
C HIS A 229 7.23 -21.82 -32.28
N GLY A 230 7.89 -22.03 -31.14
CA GLY A 230 7.25 -21.93 -29.83
C GLY A 230 6.64 -20.54 -29.64
N LYS A 231 5.46 -20.50 -29.02
CA LYS A 231 4.70 -19.28 -28.75
C LYS A 231 4.29 -19.26 -27.28
N PHE A 232 4.13 -18.07 -26.70
CA PHE A 232 3.59 -17.95 -25.35
C PHE A 232 2.09 -17.71 -25.38
N LYS A 233 1.37 -18.35 -24.45
CA LYS A 233 -0.03 -18.03 -24.13
C LYS A 233 -0.14 -17.49 -22.70
N GLY A 234 -1.25 -16.83 -22.42
CA GLY A 234 -1.47 -16.10 -21.17
C GLY A 234 -1.33 -14.60 -21.40
N GLY A 235 -0.38 -13.96 -20.71
CA GLY A 235 -0.18 -12.51 -20.74
C GLY A 235 -0.32 -11.90 -19.33
N VAL A 236 -0.98 -10.74 -19.24
CA VAL A 236 -1.25 -10.07 -17.96
C VAL A 236 -2.61 -10.49 -17.41
N LEU A 237 -2.62 -10.98 -16.17
CA LEU A 237 -3.84 -11.16 -15.37
C LEU A 237 -4.28 -9.79 -14.87
N THR A 238 -5.26 -9.17 -15.54
CA THR A 238 -5.57 -7.75 -15.38
C THR A 238 -6.10 -7.45 -13.98
N GLU A 239 -6.89 -8.33 -13.40
CA GLU A 239 -7.45 -8.22 -12.05
C GLU A 239 -6.37 -8.26 -10.95
N ARG A 240 -5.31 -9.07 -11.13
CA ARG A 240 -4.16 -9.10 -10.22
C ARG A 240 -3.16 -7.97 -10.48
N CYS A 241 -3.18 -7.36 -11.67
CA CYS A 241 -2.19 -6.36 -12.07
C CYS A 241 -2.52 -4.96 -11.52
N TYR A 242 -1.94 -4.64 -10.36
CA TYR A 242 -2.14 -3.34 -9.70
C TYR A 242 -1.22 -2.20 -10.18
N GLY A 243 -0.47 -2.35 -11.28
CA GLY A 243 0.27 -1.22 -11.86
C GLY A 243 1.62 -0.85 -11.21
N CYS A 244 2.25 -1.73 -10.43
CA CYS A 244 3.56 -1.43 -9.81
C CYS A 244 4.66 -1.07 -10.82
N GLY A 245 4.59 -1.57 -12.05
CA GLY A 245 5.55 -1.27 -13.12
C GLY A 245 6.93 -1.95 -12.97
N ARG A 246 7.15 -2.81 -11.95
CA ARG A 246 8.40 -3.58 -11.80
C ARG A 246 8.75 -4.40 -13.05
N CYS A 247 7.75 -4.88 -13.78
CA CYS A 247 7.91 -5.66 -15.02
C CYS A 247 8.42 -4.84 -16.22
N LEU A 248 8.28 -3.50 -16.20
CA LEU A 248 8.64 -2.62 -17.34
C LEU A 248 10.18 -2.60 -17.57
N PRO A 249 11.03 -2.16 -16.61
CA PRO A 249 12.47 -2.01 -16.85
C PRO A 249 13.23 -3.34 -16.93
N VAL A 250 12.59 -4.49 -16.66
CA VAL A 250 13.23 -5.81 -16.74
C VAL A 250 12.92 -6.56 -18.04
N CYS A 251 12.05 -6.03 -18.91
CA CYS A 251 11.74 -6.67 -20.18
C CYS A 251 12.90 -6.45 -21.18
N PRO A 252 13.66 -7.49 -21.58
CA PRO A 252 14.84 -7.30 -22.45
C PRO A 252 14.47 -6.98 -23.91
N TYR A 253 13.17 -6.99 -24.24
CA TYR A 253 12.62 -6.75 -25.58
C TYR A 253 11.67 -5.53 -25.63
N ASP A 254 11.57 -4.76 -24.53
CA ASP A 254 10.72 -3.56 -24.40
C ASP A 254 9.26 -3.73 -24.86
N ARG A 255 8.68 -4.92 -24.62
CA ARG A 255 7.32 -5.28 -25.08
C ARG A 255 6.19 -4.80 -24.15
N ILE A 256 6.52 -4.45 -22.90
CA ILE A 256 5.50 -4.21 -21.87
C ILE A 256 5.23 -2.72 -21.74
N ARG A 257 4.01 -2.31 -22.12
CA ARG A 257 3.53 -0.95 -21.93
C ARG A 257 2.80 -0.81 -20.60
N ALA A 258 2.81 0.41 -20.05
CA ALA A 258 1.91 0.81 -18.97
C ALA A 258 0.68 1.50 -19.57
N VAL A 259 -0.51 0.98 -19.31
CA VAL A 259 -1.78 1.55 -19.78
C VAL A 259 -2.52 2.14 -18.59
N SER A 260 -2.58 3.46 -18.54
CA SER A 260 -3.34 4.19 -17.52
C SER A 260 -4.81 4.31 -17.88
N TYR A 261 -5.66 4.51 -16.88
CA TYR A 261 -7.09 4.72 -17.02
C TYR A 261 -7.62 5.71 -15.97
N VAL A 262 -8.89 6.08 -16.10
CA VAL A 262 -9.69 6.74 -15.06
C VAL A 262 -10.85 5.84 -14.70
N ARG A 263 -11.29 5.85 -13.43
CA ARG A 263 -12.55 5.18 -13.04
C ARG A 263 -13.73 5.92 -13.67
N ASP A 264 -14.70 5.19 -14.23
CA ASP A 264 -15.91 5.81 -14.78
C ASP A 264 -16.72 6.48 -13.66
N PRO A 265 -16.98 7.79 -13.73
CA PRO A 265 -17.73 8.48 -12.70
C PRO A 265 -19.19 8.04 -12.60
N THR A 266 -19.79 7.54 -13.69
CA THR A 266 -21.19 7.07 -13.67
C THR A 266 -21.31 5.80 -12.82
N THR A 267 -20.49 4.79 -13.13
CA THR A 267 -20.38 3.53 -12.37
C THR A 267 -19.96 3.79 -10.93
N THR A 268 -19.04 4.72 -10.70
CA THR A 268 -18.66 5.18 -9.34
C THR A 268 -19.87 5.77 -8.62
N SER A 269 -20.65 6.64 -9.27
CA SER A 269 -21.81 7.30 -8.67
C SER A 269 -22.92 6.30 -8.30
N GLU A 270 -23.15 5.25 -9.08
CA GLU A 270 -24.06 4.16 -8.68
C GLU A 270 -23.47 3.28 -7.56
N LEU A 271 -22.15 3.06 -7.54
CA LEU A 271 -21.47 2.33 -6.47
C LEU A 271 -21.58 3.06 -5.12
N LEU A 272 -21.45 4.38 -5.12
CA LEU A 272 -21.59 5.25 -3.94
C LEU A 272 -23.03 5.35 -3.40
N LYS A 273 -24.06 5.01 -4.19
CA LYS A 273 -25.47 4.96 -3.73
C LYS A 273 -25.81 3.67 -2.98
N ARG A 274 -24.92 2.68 -2.96
CA ARG A 274 -25.10 1.43 -2.20
C ARG A 274 -24.90 1.68 -0.71
N ASN A 275 -25.53 0.85 0.12
CA ASN A 275 -25.41 0.91 1.58
C ASN A 275 -24.20 0.13 2.14
N ASP A 276 -23.36 -0.43 1.29
CA ASP A 276 -22.18 -1.25 1.64
C ASP A 276 -20.83 -0.61 1.26
N VAL A 277 -20.85 0.68 0.89
CA VAL A 277 -19.70 1.59 0.78
C VAL A 277 -19.85 2.67 1.86
N ASP A 278 -18.81 2.90 2.66
CA ASP A 278 -18.80 3.89 3.74
C ASP A 278 -18.05 5.18 3.37
N ALA A 279 -17.10 5.12 2.44
CA ALA A 279 -16.19 6.22 2.13
C ALA A 279 -15.66 6.18 0.68
N ILE A 280 -15.10 7.30 0.22
CA ILE A 280 -14.40 7.43 -1.07
C ILE A 280 -12.99 7.99 -0.86
N GLU A 281 -12.03 7.52 -1.65
CA GLU A 281 -10.73 8.17 -1.87
C GLU A 281 -10.66 8.70 -3.30
N ILE A 282 -10.37 9.99 -3.44
CA ILE A 282 -10.09 10.64 -4.72
C ILE A 282 -8.60 10.94 -4.79
N HIS A 283 -7.88 10.20 -5.62
CA HIS A 283 -6.51 10.53 -6.00
C HIS A 283 -6.47 11.72 -6.96
N THR A 284 -5.47 12.58 -6.81
CA THR A 284 -5.15 13.63 -7.77
C THR A 284 -3.64 13.87 -7.88
N THR A 285 -3.19 14.26 -9.09
CA THR A 285 -1.77 14.37 -9.42
C THR A 285 -1.11 15.69 -9.02
N GLY A 286 -1.86 16.61 -8.40
CA GLY A 286 -1.37 17.94 -8.01
C GLY A 286 -1.24 18.94 -9.16
N LYS A 287 -1.81 18.65 -10.34
CA LYS A 287 -1.55 19.36 -11.61
C LYS A 287 -2.74 20.19 -12.09
N GLY A 288 -3.22 21.08 -11.23
CA GLY A 288 -4.41 21.91 -11.45
C GLY A 288 -5.68 21.25 -10.93
N THR A 289 -6.77 22.04 -10.82
CA THR A 289 -8.01 21.64 -10.14
C THR A 289 -9.15 21.30 -11.09
N ASP A 290 -9.01 21.52 -12.40
CA ASP A 290 -10.10 21.34 -13.38
C ASP A 290 -10.57 19.88 -13.49
N THR A 291 -9.64 18.93 -13.47
CA THR A 291 -9.92 17.47 -13.47
C THR A 291 -10.68 17.07 -12.21
N PHE A 292 -10.16 17.46 -11.04
CA PHE A 292 -10.79 17.21 -9.75
C PHE A 292 -12.19 17.82 -9.68
N ASN A 293 -12.36 19.08 -10.11
CA ASN A 293 -13.64 19.77 -10.15
C ASN A 293 -14.65 19.07 -11.08
N THR A 294 -14.20 18.56 -12.24
CA THR A 294 -15.04 17.80 -13.17
C THR A 294 -15.51 16.48 -12.53
N LEU A 295 -14.60 15.72 -11.92
CA LEU A 295 -14.94 14.49 -11.20
C LEU A 295 -15.88 14.78 -10.03
N TRP A 296 -15.56 15.77 -9.18
CA TRP A 296 -16.35 16.15 -8.02
C TRP A 296 -17.79 16.50 -8.40
N ASN A 297 -18.00 17.34 -9.43
CA ASN A 297 -19.34 17.69 -9.88
C ASN A 297 -20.15 16.50 -10.42
N SER A 298 -19.48 15.49 -11.01
CA SER A 298 -20.16 14.26 -11.46
C SER A 298 -20.55 13.30 -10.32
N LEU A 299 -19.85 13.37 -9.18
CA LEU A 299 -20.09 12.55 -7.99
C LEU A 299 -20.90 13.27 -6.90
N ARG A 300 -21.09 14.60 -6.98
CA ARG A 300 -21.64 15.48 -5.92
C ARG A 300 -22.92 14.96 -5.26
N GLU A 301 -23.79 14.30 -6.02
CA GLU A 301 -25.11 13.86 -5.56
C GLU A 301 -25.01 12.54 -4.78
N SER A 302 -24.12 11.64 -5.20
CA SER A 302 -23.88 10.35 -4.53
C SER A 302 -22.86 10.45 -3.38
N ILE A 303 -21.99 11.46 -3.37
CA ILE A 303 -21.11 11.81 -2.22
C ILE A 303 -21.91 12.06 -0.92
N SER A 304 -23.18 12.47 -1.01
CA SER A 304 -24.05 12.63 0.16
C SER A 304 -24.32 11.33 0.94
N ASN A 305 -24.06 10.15 0.36
CA ASN A 305 -24.28 8.84 1.00
C ASN A 305 -23.05 8.35 1.81
N VAL A 306 -21.85 8.90 1.58
CA VAL A 306 -20.63 8.47 2.26
C VAL A 306 -20.34 9.25 3.55
N LYS A 307 -19.75 8.55 4.52
CA LYS A 307 -19.41 9.07 5.85
C LYS A 307 -18.08 9.83 5.85
N LEU A 308 -17.20 9.54 4.90
CA LEU A 308 -15.90 10.18 4.77
C LEU A 308 -15.48 10.32 3.29
N VAL A 309 -14.95 11.49 2.95
CA VAL A 309 -14.23 11.76 1.70
C VAL A 309 -12.75 11.86 2.05
N ALA A 310 -11.92 11.15 1.30
CA ALA A 310 -10.47 11.30 1.35
C ALA A 310 -9.94 11.87 0.04
N VAL A 311 -8.91 12.71 0.13
CA VAL A 311 -8.15 13.20 -1.03
C VAL A 311 -6.70 12.76 -0.90
N SER A 312 -6.22 12.03 -1.90
CA SER A 312 -4.87 11.48 -1.98
C SER A 312 -4.04 12.26 -2.97
N MET A 313 -2.91 12.80 -2.54
CA MET A 313 -2.03 13.60 -3.40
C MET A 313 -0.58 13.51 -2.94
N PRO A 314 0.40 13.72 -3.84
CA PRO A 314 1.81 13.89 -3.47
C PRO A 314 2.07 15.28 -2.88
N ASP A 315 3.18 15.44 -2.16
CA ASP A 315 3.71 16.77 -1.84
C ASP A 315 4.29 17.42 -3.11
N ILE A 316 3.72 18.55 -3.52
CA ILE A 316 4.15 19.36 -4.67
C ILE A 316 5.04 20.56 -4.26
N GLY A 317 5.52 20.59 -3.01
CA GLY A 317 6.37 21.66 -2.48
C GLY A 317 5.57 22.87 -2.01
N GLU A 318 6.08 24.08 -2.24
CA GLU A 318 5.53 25.32 -1.67
C GLU A 318 4.04 25.53 -1.99
N SER A 319 3.58 25.12 -3.18
CA SER A 319 2.18 25.22 -3.61
C SER A 319 1.23 24.16 -3.02
N THR A 320 1.72 23.22 -2.21
CA THR A 320 0.90 22.11 -1.68
C THR A 320 -0.29 22.60 -0.87
N VAL A 321 -0.10 23.57 0.03
CA VAL A 321 -1.18 24.05 0.90
C VAL A 321 -2.21 24.89 0.13
N ASP A 322 -1.77 25.74 -0.80
CA ASP A 322 -2.66 26.48 -1.70
C ASP A 322 -3.53 25.53 -2.54
N PHE A 323 -2.93 24.46 -3.07
CA PHE A 323 -3.64 23.45 -3.83
C PHE A 323 -4.66 22.69 -2.97
N MET A 324 -4.27 22.23 -1.77
CA MET A 324 -5.20 21.57 -0.83
C MET A 324 -6.35 22.51 -0.42
N ASN A 325 -6.09 23.80 -0.19
CA ASN A 325 -7.12 24.80 0.09
C ASN A 325 -8.06 25.02 -1.11
N ALA A 326 -7.54 25.05 -2.34
CA ALA A 326 -8.35 25.15 -3.55
C ALA A 326 -9.25 23.91 -3.76
N LEU A 327 -8.76 22.70 -3.47
CA LEU A 327 -9.57 21.48 -3.46
C LEU A 327 -10.62 21.51 -2.35
N TYR A 328 -10.26 21.97 -1.15
CA TYR A 328 -11.20 22.11 -0.04
C TYR A 328 -12.36 23.06 -0.39
N ALA A 329 -12.09 24.19 -1.04
CA ALA A 329 -13.11 25.14 -1.49
C ALA A 329 -14.08 24.56 -2.54
N ILE A 330 -13.65 23.58 -3.34
CA ILE A 330 -14.52 22.82 -4.26
C ILE A 330 -15.42 21.84 -3.47
N MET A 331 -14.87 21.21 -2.43
CA MET A 331 -15.56 20.18 -1.64
C MET A 331 -16.54 20.72 -0.59
N GLU A 332 -16.16 21.79 0.12
CA GLU A 332 -16.86 22.31 1.30
C GLU A 332 -18.38 22.51 1.09
N PRO A 333 -18.88 23.06 -0.04
CA PRO A 333 -20.32 23.31 -0.21
C PRO A 333 -21.18 22.04 -0.31
N HIS A 334 -20.58 20.85 -0.45
CA HIS A 334 -21.28 19.58 -0.69
C HIS A 334 -20.87 18.45 0.27
N ILE A 335 -19.78 18.58 1.02
CA ILE A 335 -19.31 17.54 1.94
C ILE A 335 -20.16 17.50 3.23
N GLN A 336 -20.84 16.37 3.47
CA GLN A 336 -21.68 16.16 4.67
C GLN A 336 -21.00 15.29 5.74
N GLY A 337 -19.96 14.54 5.33
CA GLY A 337 -19.16 13.66 6.19
C GLY A 337 -17.84 14.27 6.63
N TYR A 338 -16.90 13.40 7.02
CA TYR A 338 -15.55 13.80 7.43
C TYR A 338 -14.62 13.98 6.22
N ASN A 339 -13.66 14.91 6.30
CA ASN A 339 -12.58 15.07 5.32
C ASN A 339 -11.28 14.40 5.81
N LEU A 340 -10.51 13.79 4.91
CA LEU A 340 -9.26 13.09 5.19
C LEU A 340 -8.20 13.36 4.10
N TRP A 341 -7.17 14.11 4.45
CA TRP A 341 -6.00 14.32 3.60
C TRP A 341 -5.05 13.14 3.70
N GLN A 342 -4.90 12.39 2.61
CA GLN A 342 -3.93 11.31 2.49
C GLN A 342 -2.63 11.87 1.90
N LEU A 343 -1.62 11.90 2.76
CA LEU A 343 -0.28 12.40 2.47
C LEU A 343 0.50 11.28 1.76
N ASP A 344 0.28 11.14 0.45
CA ASP A 344 0.93 10.12 -0.36
C ASP A 344 2.42 10.46 -0.53
N GLY A 345 3.28 9.54 -0.11
CA GLY A 345 4.72 9.70 -0.15
C GLY A 345 5.31 9.39 -1.51
N ARG A 346 5.91 8.20 -1.64
CA ARG A 346 6.51 7.74 -2.90
C ARG A 346 5.59 6.71 -3.58
N PRO A 347 4.72 7.13 -4.52
CA PRO A 347 3.70 6.26 -5.11
C PRO A 347 4.33 5.04 -5.79
N MET A 348 3.67 3.89 -5.63
CA MET A 348 3.90 2.65 -6.39
C MET A 348 5.33 2.10 -6.44
N SER A 349 6.25 2.62 -5.62
CA SER A 349 7.69 2.34 -5.70
C SER A 349 8.07 0.88 -5.47
N GLY A 350 7.26 0.12 -4.75
CA GLY A 350 7.54 -1.27 -4.39
C GLY A 350 8.75 -1.45 -3.46
N ASP A 351 9.29 -0.36 -2.90
CA ASP A 351 10.31 -0.38 -1.84
C ASP A 351 9.63 -0.66 -0.49
N ILE A 352 10.20 -1.58 0.28
CA ILE A 352 9.76 -1.94 1.64
C ILE A 352 10.81 -1.59 2.70
N GLY A 353 11.93 -0.99 2.30
CA GLY A 353 13.03 -0.61 3.17
C GLY A 353 12.72 0.63 4.02
N ARG A 354 13.73 1.07 4.78
CA ARG A 354 13.65 2.30 5.59
C ARG A 354 13.44 3.56 4.73
N GLY A 355 13.84 3.52 3.45
CA GLY A 355 13.68 4.61 2.50
C GLY A 355 12.21 4.95 2.23
N ALA A 356 11.42 3.98 1.79
CA ALA A 356 10.04 4.15 1.33
C ALA A 356 9.12 5.05 2.18
N THR A 357 9.25 5.03 3.52
CA THR A 357 8.39 5.83 4.41
C THR A 357 8.86 7.29 4.58
N ARG A 358 10.02 7.66 4.03
CA ARG A 358 10.65 8.96 4.29
C ARG A 358 9.86 10.10 3.67
N GLU A 359 9.38 9.92 2.45
CA GLU A 359 8.68 10.97 1.68
C GLU A 359 7.34 11.33 2.34
N THR A 360 6.51 10.34 2.71
CA THR A 360 5.25 10.58 3.44
C THR A 360 5.45 11.17 4.84
N VAL A 361 6.53 10.80 5.53
CA VAL A 361 6.90 11.44 6.82
C VAL A 361 7.40 12.87 6.62
N SER A 362 8.10 13.16 5.52
CA SER A 362 8.52 14.54 5.16
C SER A 362 7.31 15.42 4.88
N PHE A 363 6.33 14.91 4.12
CA PHE A 363 5.07 15.61 3.87
C PHE A 363 4.27 15.82 5.18
N ALA A 364 4.25 14.84 6.09
CA ALA A 364 3.66 15.00 7.42
C ALA A 364 4.35 16.10 8.26
N VAL A 365 5.67 16.26 8.13
CA VAL A 365 6.43 17.37 8.79
C VAL A 365 6.14 18.72 8.12
N HIS A 366 6.04 18.76 6.79
CA HIS A 366 5.63 19.96 6.05
C HIS A 366 4.23 20.42 6.52
N MET A 367 3.24 19.52 6.55
CA MET A 367 1.89 19.82 7.06
C MET A 367 1.85 20.13 8.57
N ALA A 368 2.88 19.76 9.34
CA ALA A 368 3.02 20.18 10.74
C ALA A 368 3.53 21.62 10.89
N SER A 369 4.23 22.16 9.89
CA SER A 369 4.82 23.50 9.92
C SER A 369 3.92 24.62 9.42
N VAL A 370 2.79 24.31 8.75
CA VAL A 370 1.90 25.32 8.15
C VAL A 370 0.61 25.49 8.95
N SER A 371 0.31 26.75 9.29
CA SER A 371 -0.89 27.14 10.05
C SER A 371 -2.18 27.14 9.21
N GLU A 372 -2.10 27.56 7.94
CA GLU A 372 -3.25 27.83 7.06
C GLU A 372 -3.66 26.62 6.20
N ARG A 373 -3.45 25.41 6.73
CA ARG A 373 -3.80 24.15 6.08
C ARG A 373 -5.32 23.85 6.22
N PRO A 374 -5.96 23.22 5.22
CA PRO A 374 -7.42 23.08 5.20
C PRO A 374 -7.97 22.17 6.29
N PRO A 375 -9.26 22.32 6.66
CA PRO A 375 -9.95 21.43 7.59
C PRO A 375 -9.92 19.96 7.14
N GLY A 376 -9.73 19.06 8.11
CA GLY A 376 -9.75 17.61 7.89
C GLY A 376 -8.80 16.86 8.82
N PHE A 377 -8.92 15.53 8.82
CA PHE A 377 -7.91 14.64 9.37
C PHE A 377 -6.77 14.45 8.37
N TYR A 378 -5.60 14.03 8.86
CA TYR A 378 -4.41 13.79 8.02
C TYR A 378 -3.89 12.37 8.25
N GLN A 379 -3.62 11.61 7.19
CA GLN A 379 -3.13 10.23 7.24
C GLN A 379 -1.93 10.03 6.33
N LEU A 380 -0.92 9.30 6.79
CA LEU A 380 0.21 8.91 5.93
C LEU A 380 -0.20 7.78 4.99
N ALA A 381 0.09 7.96 3.70
CA ALA A 381 -0.05 6.98 2.62
C ALA A 381 1.25 6.91 1.80
N GLY A 382 1.43 5.92 0.92
CA GLY A 382 2.62 5.79 0.07
C GLY A 382 3.90 5.36 0.80
N GLY A 383 4.38 4.16 0.52
CA GLY A 383 5.65 3.65 1.08
C GLY A 383 5.65 3.35 2.59
N THR A 384 4.47 3.37 3.22
CA THR A 384 4.27 3.10 4.65
C THR A 384 4.56 1.65 5.03
N ASN A 385 5.32 1.45 6.10
CA ASN A 385 5.80 0.14 6.54
C ASN A 385 6.10 0.10 8.05
N SER A 386 6.75 -0.96 8.53
CA SER A 386 7.07 -1.17 9.95
C SER A 386 7.95 -0.06 10.57
N TYR A 387 8.63 0.75 9.76
CA TYR A 387 9.45 1.87 10.25
C TYR A 387 8.67 3.20 10.38
N THR A 388 7.49 3.34 9.75
CA THR A 388 6.73 4.60 9.70
C THR A 388 6.40 5.15 11.09
N VAL A 389 5.97 4.30 12.02
CA VAL A 389 5.65 4.70 13.40
C VAL A 389 6.88 5.25 14.13
N ASP A 390 8.07 4.67 13.94
CA ASP A 390 9.29 5.16 14.59
C ASP A 390 9.85 6.42 13.91
N CYS A 391 9.61 6.60 12.62
CA CYS A 391 9.89 7.85 11.92
C CYS A 391 8.97 8.99 12.41
N LEU A 392 7.67 8.74 12.59
CA LEU A 392 6.74 9.72 13.17
C LEU A 392 7.07 10.08 14.63
N LYS A 393 7.53 9.12 15.44
CA LYS A 393 8.04 9.40 16.81
C LYS A 393 9.25 10.33 16.76
N LYS A 394 10.22 10.07 15.88
CA LYS A 394 11.42 10.91 15.71
C LYS A 394 11.09 12.32 15.21
N ALA A 395 10.04 12.47 14.42
CA ALA A 395 9.52 13.75 13.97
C ALA A 395 8.64 14.48 15.00
N GLY A 396 8.38 13.88 16.18
CA GLY A 396 7.47 14.44 17.20
C GLY A 396 5.98 14.37 16.85
N LEU A 397 5.63 13.76 15.71
CA LEU A 397 4.25 13.73 15.18
C LEU A 397 3.42 12.55 15.71
N PHE A 398 4.06 11.51 16.27
CA PHE A 398 3.36 10.34 16.81
C PHE A 398 2.86 10.56 18.25
N ARG A 399 1.57 10.86 18.40
CA ARG A 399 0.88 10.98 19.69
C ARG A 399 0.25 9.67 20.14
N SER A 400 1.06 8.75 20.66
CA SER A 400 0.51 7.72 21.56
C SER A 400 0.10 8.39 22.88
N THR A 401 -1.08 8.06 23.41
CA THR A 401 -1.46 8.49 24.76
C THR A 401 -0.59 7.77 25.79
N THR A 402 0.40 8.47 26.32
CA THR A 402 1.21 7.99 27.44
C THR A 402 0.30 7.70 28.63
N PHE A 403 0.49 6.52 29.25
CA PHE A 403 -0.24 6.18 30.46
C PHE A 403 0.08 7.21 31.56
N PRO A 404 -0.91 7.79 32.25
CA PRO A 404 -0.68 8.82 33.27
C PRO A 404 -0.12 8.20 34.56
N GLY A 405 1.16 7.85 34.53
CA GLY A 405 2.02 7.75 35.71
C GLY A 405 2.82 9.05 35.83
N THR A 406 2.57 9.81 36.89
CA THR A 406 3.32 11.01 37.33
C THR A 406 3.55 12.13 36.29
N ALA A 407 2.75 13.21 36.36
CA ALA A 407 3.20 14.61 36.54
C ALA A 407 2.13 15.66 36.15
N THR A 408 2.03 16.70 36.97
CA THR A 408 1.56 18.09 36.70
C THR A 408 0.44 18.36 35.67
N SER A 409 -0.67 18.90 36.18
CA SER A 409 -1.76 19.51 35.41
C SER A 409 -1.33 20.82 34.72
N GLU A 410 -1.22 20.80 33.40
CA GLU A 410 -1.24 22.01 32.55
C GLU A 410 -2.39 21.95 31.53
N MET A 411 -2.68 23.07 30.87
CA MET A 411 -4.02 23.36 30.32
C MET A 411 -4.52 22.39 29.25
N ILE A 412 -5.76 21.91 29.43
CA ILE A 412 -6.51 21.13 28.44
C ILE A 412 -7.04 22.07 27.34
N GLY A 413 -6.16 22.47 26.43
CA GLY A 413 -6.57 22.89 25.09
C GLY A 413 -7.12 21.69 24.31
N SER A 414 -7.87 21.95 23.22
CA SER A 414 -8.45 20.89 22.38
C SER A 414 -7.38 20.16 21.55
N GLN A 415 -6.65 19.24 22.19
CA GLN A 415 -5.48 18.58 21.62
C GLN A 415 -5.85 17.37 20.73
N GLN A 416 -6.52 17.63 19.61
CA GLN A 416 -6.61 16.67 18.51
C GLN A 416 -5.21 16.32 17.99
N THR A 417 -5.03 15.09 17.50
CA THR A 417 -3.79 14.66 16.85
C THR A 417 -3.69 15.22 15.44
N LEU A 418 -2.58 15.91 15.12
CA LEU A 418 -2.30 16.42 13.76
C LEU A 418 -2.43 15.29 12.72
N ILE A 419 -1.70 14.20 12.93
CA ILE A 419 -1.80 12.98 12.14
C ILE A 419 -2.79 12.05 12.84
N GLY A 420 -3.89 11.75 12.17
CA GLY A 420 -4.95 10.88 12.68
C GLY A 420 -4.66 9.38 12.55
N GLY A 421 -3.81 8.98 11.59
CA GLY A 421 -3.45 7.58 11.41
C GLY A 421 -2.49 7.28 10.25
N ILE A 422 -2.37 5.99 9.92
CA ILE A 422 -1.43 5.45 8.90
C ILE A 422 -2.17 4.42 8.04
N ALA A 423 -2.06 4.55 6.72
CA ALA A 423 -2.56 3.57 5.77
C ALA A 423 -1.46 2.56 5.41
N TYR A 424 -1.79 1.31 5.08
CA TYR A 424 -0.81 0.27 4.77
C TYR A 424 -1.25 -0.59 3.57
N GLY A 425 -0.41 -0.70 2.55
CA GLY A 425 -0.67 -1.55 1.37
C GLY A 425 -0.59 -3.05 1.67
N GLY A 426 -1.50 -3.84 1.10
CA GLY A 426 -1.50 -5.31 1.20
C GLY A 426 -0.38 -5.96 0.35
N TYR A 427 -0.48 -5.85 -0.97
CA TYR A 427 0.26 -6.72 -1.92
C TYR A 427 1.71 -6.33 -2.23
N ALA A 428 2.14 -5.10 -1.95
CA ALA A 428 3.46 -4.58 -2.35
C ALA A 428 4.67 -5.18 -1.59
N ARG A 429 4.53 -6.38 -1.02
CA ARG A 429 5.41 -6.97 0.00
C ARG A 429 6.09 -8.28 -0.40
N LYS A 430 5.82 -8.82 -1.60
CA LYS A 430 6.69 -9.84 -2.21
C LYS A 430 7.97 -9.16 -2.75
N VAL A 431 9.11 -9.76 -2.44
CA VAL A 431 10.46 -9.43 -2.91
C VAL A 431 11.09 -10.72 -3.37
#